data_AF-A0A6L3ZV72-F1
#
_entry.id   AF-A0A6L3ZV72-F1
#
_cell.length_a   1.000
_cell.length_b   1.000
_cell.length_c   1.000
_cell.angle_alpha   90.00
_cell.angle_beta   90.00
_cell.angle_gamma   90.00
#
_symmetry.space_group_name_H-M   'P 1'
#
loop_
_entity.id
_entity.type
_entity.pdbx_description
1 polymer ?
#
loop_
_entity_poly.entity_id
_entity_poly.type
_entity_poly.pdbx_seq_one_letter_code
_entity_poly.pdbx_strand_id
1 'polypeptide(L)'
;AERVETAANNFFRIGNLTALREMALRLTAERVDHQLQDYMNIKQIAGPWKSGERLMVAISPSPFSEQLIRWTRRMAYNLEAPWLAAYVETPHEPTPEEKQRLANHLSLVRSLGGEVVVASGADINEGLLRLARQRNVTQIIVGKPLSHPLQAILKGGSLVDRLIRASGDIDIYVVTGDKPEGNRSTHWPTPTSHSAWLQYLIAVVIVSAITILDLVALPYIGYQAIGLLELLTVLLIAIYVGRGPALLAAVLSALSWNYLFISPRLTFEISKVEDSILFVLYFAIAIFTGNLTARLRTQERQARNNADRTVALYALARDISGAINMQDVLQTAVTHLGQVFDAQV
;
A
#
# COMPACT_ATOMS: atom_id res chain seq x y z
N ALA A 1 68.71 -11.31 -3.48
CA ALA A 1 68.89 -9.85 -3.52
C ALA A 1 68.13 -9.24 -4.68
N GLU A 2 68.34 -9.70 -5.91
CA GLU A 2 67.77 -9.14 -7.15
C GLU A 2 66.22 -9.02 -7.18
N ARG A 3 65.50 -10.02 -6.65
CA ARG A 3 64.02 -9.96 -6.53
C ARG A 3 63.52 -8.93 -5.52
N VAL A 4 64.31 -8.61 -4.49
CA VAL A 4 63.96 -7.62 -3.46
C VAL A 4 64.11 -6.20 -4.03
N GLU A 5 65.19 -5.93 -4.77
CA GLU A 5 65.38 -4.66 -5.48
C GLU A 5 64.33 -4.43 -6.58
N THR A 6 63.99 -5.48 -7.32
CA THR A 6 62.96 -5.38 -8.38
C THR A 6 61.57 -5.10 -7.80
N ALA A 7 61.24 -5.69 -6.65
CA ALA A 7 59.99 -5.42 -5.93
C ALA A 7 59.97 -4.02 -5.31
N ALA A 8 61.09 -3.56 -4.74
CA ALA A 8 61.23 -2.20 -4.21
C ALA A 8 61.00 -1.14 -5.30
N ASN A 9 61.58 -1.35 -6.49
CA ASN A 9 61.52 -0.39 -7.59
C ASN A 9 60.20 -0.41 -8.37
N ASN A 10 59.41 -1.48 -8.30
CA ASN A 10 58.15 -1.61 -9.07
C ASN A 10 56.89 -1.66 -8.19
N PHE A 11 56.89 -2.48 -7.13
CA PHE A 11 55.69 -2.74 -6.34
C PHE A 11 55.56 -1.79 -5.13
N PHE A 12 56.66 -1.50 -4.42
CA PHE A 12 56.65 -0.65 -3.22
C PHE A 12 56.78 0.85 -3.53
N ARG A 13 56.16 1.29 -4.62
CA ARG A 13 56.04 2.73 -4.93
C ARG A 13 54.98 3.37 -4.05
N ILE A 14 55.15 4.67 -3.77
CA ILE A 14 54.20 5.44 -2.95
C ILE A 14 52.75 5.29 -3.44
N GLY A 15 52.50 5.35 -4.76
CA GLY A 15 51.16 5.17 -5.31
C GLY A 15 50.55 3.78 -5.02
N ASN A 16 51.32 2.71 -5.22
CA ASN A 16 50.86 1.34 -4.95
C ASN A 16 50.66 1.09 -3.46
N LEU A 17 51.54 1.63 -2.61
CA LEU A 17 51.42 1.53 -1.15
C LEU A 17 50.20 2.29 -0.62
N THR A 18 49.89 3.46 -1.20
CA THR A 18 48.67 4.21 -0.87
C THR A 18 47.42 3.44 -1.28
N ALA A 19 47.37 2.88 -2.49
CA ALA A 19 46.25 2.07 -2.96
C ALA A 19 46.08 0.77 -2.13
N LEU A 20 47.18 0.11 -1.74
CA LEU A 20 47.15 -1.03 -0.83
C LEU A 20 46.64 -0.64 0.55
N ARG A 21 47.03 0.53 1.07
CA ARG A 21 46.54 1.04 2.35
C ARG A 21 45.04 1.33 2.30
N GLU A 22 44.57 1.95 1.23
CA GLU A 22 43.15 2.20 1.00
C GLU A 22 42.36 0.88 0.94
N MET A 23 42.81 -0.08 0.12
CA MET A 23 42.17 -1.40 0.04
C MET A 23 42.19 -2.13 1.39
N ALA A 24 43.31 -2.10 2.11
CA ALA A 24 43.42 -2.74 3.41
C ALA A 24 42.47 -2.11 4.44
N LEU A 25 42.36 -0.77 4.47
CA LEU A 25 41.42 -0.09 5.36
C LEU A 25 39.97 -0.39 4.99
N ARG A 26 39.63 -0.40 3.70
CA ARG A 26 38.29 -0.73 3.22
C ARG A 26 37.90 -2.18 3.54
N LEU A 27 38.79 -3.14 3.29
CA LEU A 27 38.60 -4.55 3.64
C LEU A 27 38.49 -4.75 5.16
N THR A 28 39.26 -4.00 5.95
CA THR A 28 39.18 -4.07 7.41
C THR A 28 37.85 -3.54 7.91
N ALA A 29 37.37 -2.40 7.37
CA ALA A 29 36.06 -1.86 7.69
C ALA A 29 34.93 -2.85 7.34
N GLU A 30 34.95 -3.42 6.13
CA GLU A 30 33.97 -4.42 5.68
C GLU A 30 33.98 -5.68 6.55
N ARG A 31 35.17 -6.15 6.97
CA ARG A 31 35.29 -7.31 7.86
C ARG A 31 34.76 -7.04 9.26
N VAL A 32 35.03 -5.86 9.82
CA VAL A 32 34.54 -5.45 11.14
C VAL A 32 33.02 -5.29 11.11
N ASP A 33 32.45 -4.73 10.05
CA ASP A 33 31.00 -4.63 9.87
C ASP A 33 30.32 -6.01 9.87
N HIS A 34 30.87 -6.99 9.16
CA HIS A 34 30.36 -8.36 9.19
C HIS A 34 30.43 -8.99 10.59
N GLN A 35 31.54 -8.80 11.31
CA GLN A 35 31.70 -9.33 12.67
C GLN A 35 30.72 -8.69 13.66
N LEU A 36 30.44 -7.39 13.50
CA LEU A 36 29.44 -6.69 14.31
C LEU A 36 28.02 -7.21 14.03
N GLN A 37 27.67 -7.47 12.76
CA GLN A 37 26.40 -8.09 12.41
C GLN A 37 26.22 -9.46 13.06
N ASP A 38 27.23 -10.32 12.98
CA ASP A 38 27.22 -11.64 13.62
C ASP A 38 27.06 -11.52 15.14
N TYR A 39 27.80 -10.60 15.77
CA TYR A 39 27.70 -10.35 17.21
C TYR A 39 26.30 -9.88 17.63
N MET A 40 25.70 -8.95 16.88
CA MET A 40 24.35 -8.44 17.15
C MET A 40 23.30 -9.52 17.02
N ASN A 41 23.40 -10.37 15.99
CA ASN A 41 22.51 -11.52 15.81
C ASN A 41 22.62 -12.51 16.98
N ILE A 42 23.84 -12.81 17.44
CA ILE A 42 24.09 -13.70 18.58
C ILE A 42 23.55 -13.10 19.89
N LYS A 43 23.72 -11.79 20.10
CA LYS A 43 23.32 -11.09 21.33
C LYS A 43 21.89 -10.55 21.31
N GLN A 44 21.15 -10.72 20.21
CA GLN A 44 19.80 -10.19 20.01
C GLN A 44 19.68 -8.68 20.31
N ILE A 45 20.68 -7.90 19.90
CA ILE A 45 20.64 -6.44 20.06
C ILE A 45 19.74 -5.87 18.96
N ALA A 46 18.66 -5.17 19.34
CA ALA A 46 17.72 -4.58 18.40
C ALA A 46 18.23 -3.22 17.90
N GLY A 47 18.20 -3.01 16.58
CA GLY A 47 18.48 -1.73 15.92
C GLY A 47 19.78 -1.72 15.10
N PRO A 48 19.94 -0.83 14.12
CA PRO A 48 21.18 -0.75 13.33
C PRO A 48 22.35 -0.20 14.17
N TRP A 49 23.54 -0.78 14.04
CA TRP A 49 24.76 -0.29 14.68
C TRP A 49 25.35 0.87 13.89
N LYS A 50 25.53 2.03 14.52
CA LYS A 50 25.93 3.30 13.87
C LYS A 50 27.43 3.37 13.50
N SER A 51 28.04 2.30 12.99
CA SER A 51 29.46 2.32 12.55
C SER A 51 29.67 2.77 11.10
N GLY A 52 28.60 2.92 10.31
CA GLY A 52 28.65 3.47 8.96
C GLY A 52 27.27 3.96 8.53
N GLU A 53 27.24 5.03 7.73
CA GLU A 53 26.00 5.54 7.18
C GLU A 53 25.51 4.62 6.05
N ARG A 54 24.22 4.28 6.06
CA ARG A 54 23.59 3.54 4.97
C ARG A 54 22.22 4.11 4.68
N LEU A 55 22.05 4.58 3.44
CA LEU A 55 20.87 5.31 3.03
C LEU A 55 19.89 4.38 2.32
N MET A 56 18.60 4.56 2.59
CA MET A 56 17.53 3.90 1.85
C MET A 56 16.53 4.92 1.33
N VAL A 57 16.26 4.93 0.03
CA VAL A 57 15.18 5.73 -0.55
C VAL A 57 13.93 4.87 -0.76
N ALA A 58 12.79 5.34 -0.26
CA ALA A 58 11.50 4.72 -0.55
C ALA A 58 11.04 5.17 -1.95
N ILE A 59 10.86 4.21 -2.85
CA ILE A 59 10.40 4.46 -4.22
C ILE A 59 8.93 4.10 -4.34
N SER A 60 8.21 4.91 -5.11
CA SER A 60 6.82 4.64 -5.52
C SER A 60 6.65 4.98 -7.01
N PRO A 61 5.52 4.61 -7.64
CA PRO A 61 5.19 5.03 -9.01
C PRO A 61 4.99 6.55 -9.20
N SER A 62 5.16 7.32 -8.13
CA SER A 62 5.04 8.78 -8.10
C SER A 62 6.08 9.48 -9.01
N PRO A 63 5.72 10.61 -9.65
CA PRO A 63 6.67 11.42 -10.42
C PRO A 63 7.80 11.99 -9.54
N PHE A 64 7.57 12.19 -8.25
CA PHE A 64 8.57 12.74 -7.32
C PHE A 64 9.70 11.76 -6.98
N SER A 65 9.52 10.47 -7.25
CA SER A 65 10.52 9.44 -6.95
C SER A 65 11.84 9.68 -7.68
N GLU A 66 11.82 10.25 -8.90
CA GLU A 66 13.04 10.58 -9.63
C GLU A 66 13.90 11.61 -8.87
N GLN A 67 13.29 12.67 -8.38
CA GLN A 67 13.99 13.70 -7.61
C GLN A 67 14.55 13.12 -6.31
N LEU A 68 13.79 12.26 -5.63
CA LEU A 68 14.26 11.56 -4.42
C LEU A 68 15.47 10.69 -4.72
N ILE A 69 15.45 9.92 -5.81
CA ILE A 69 16.58 9.07 -6.22
C ILE A 69 17.83 9.92 -6.45
N ARG A 70 17.70 11.03 -7.20
CA ARG A 70 18.83 11.93 -7.48
C ARG A 70 19.33 12.63 -6.22
N TRP A 71 18.43 13.06 -5.34
CA TRP A 71 18.79 13.68 -4.06
C TRP A 71 19.53 12.68 -3.16
N THR A 72 19.02 11.46 -3.01
CA THR A 72 19.65 10.39 -2.25
C THR A 72 21.03 10.05 -2.82
N ARG A 73 21.18 9.98 -4.14
CA ARG A 73 22.50 9.71 -4.75
C ARG A 73 23.53 10.79 -4.41
N ARG A 74 23.13 12.07 -4.39
CA ARG A 74 24.01 13.19 -3.99
C ARG A 74 24.38 13.11 -2.52
N MET A 75 23.41 12.83 -1.66
CA MET A 75 23.63 12.67 -0.22
C MET A 75 24.57 11.48 0.07
N ALA A 76 24.31 10.33 -0.56
CA ALA A 76 25.15 9.14 -0.44
C ALA A 76 26.58 9.37 -0.97
N TYR A 77 26.75 10.18 -2.03
CA TYR A 77 28.08 10.58 -2.51
C TYR A 77 28.84 11.37 -1.46
N ASN A 78 28.21 12.39 -0.87
CA ASN A 78 28.85 13.27 0.11
C ASN A 78 29.18 12.56 1.41
N LEU A 79 28.39 11.55 1.79
CA LEU A 79 28.63 10.72 2.97
C LEU A 79 29.54 9.52 2.70
N GLU A 80 29.97 9.32 1.44
CA GLU A 80 30.69 8.13 0.99
C GLU A 80 30.00 6.82 1.42
N ALA A 81 28.67 6.86 1.45
CA ALA A 81 27.82 5.85 2.07
C ALA A 81 27.14 4.95 1.02
N PRO A 82 27.02 3.64 1.27
CA PRO A 82 26.18 2.78 0.45
C PRO A 82 24.71 3.22 0.52
N TRP A 83 24.02 3.12 -0.61
CA TRP A 83 22.60 3.46 -0.69
C TRP A 83 21.81 2.40 -1.47
N LEU A 84 20.56 2.23 -1.08
CA LEU A 84 19.63 1.32 -1.72
C LEU A 84 18.26 1.96 -1.93
N ALA A 85 17.53 1.45 -2.90
CA ALA A 85 16.16 1.79 -3.17
C ALA A 85 15.24 0.66 -2.72
N ALA A 86 14.20 1.02 -1.98
CA ALA A 86 13.19 0.10 -1.50
C ALA A 86 11.85 0.38 -2.18
N TYR A 87 11.28 -0.62 -2.83
CA TYR A 87 9.89 -0.61 -3.28
C TYR A 87 9.11 -1.67 -2.51
N VAL A 88 8.00 -1.25 -1.88
CA VAL A 88 7.08 -2.16 -1.19
C VAL A 88 5.86 -2.38 -2.04
N GLU A 89 5.67 -3.60 -2.52
CA GLU A 89 4.47 -4.00 -3.24
C GLU A 89 3.28 -4.04 -2.29
N THR A 90 2.33 -3.14 -2.53
CA THR A 90 1.05 -3.10 -1.81
C THR A 90 -0.03 -3.92 -2.52
N PRO A 91 -1.12 -4.29 -1.83
CA PRO A 91 -2.25 -5.01 -2.43
C PRO A 91 -3.00 -4.25 -3.54
N HIS A 92 -2.71 -2.96 -3.75
CA HIS A 92 -3.28 -2.19 -4.84
C HIS A 92 -2.57 -2.51 -6.16
N GLU A 93 -3.33 -2.83 -7.20
CA GLU A 93 -2.77 -3.16 -8.51
C GLU A 93 -2.38 -1.87 -9.25
N PRO A 94 -1.09 -1.65 -9.53
CA PRO A 94 -0.64 -0.45 -10.21
C PRO A 94 -1.14 -0.42 -11.65
N THR A 95 -1.57 0.76 -12.10
CA THR A 95 -1.96 1.00 -13.49
C THR A 95 -0.79 0.74 -14.46
N PRO A 96 -1.05 0.47 -15.76
CA PRO A 96 0.02 0.24 -16.74
C PRO A 96 1.04 1.38 -16.80
N GLU A 97 0.59 2.64 -16.69
CA GLU A 97 1.46 3.81 -16.63
C GLU A 97 2.33 3.87 -15.36
N GLU A 98 1.77 3.45 -14.23
CA GLU A 98 2.50 3.36 -12.96
C GLU A 98 3.55 2.26 -12.98
N LYS A 99 3.25 1.10 -13.59
CA LYS A 99 4.21 0.03 -13.81
C LYS A 99 5.39 0.51 -14.67
N GLN A 100 5.11 1.22 -15.77
CA GLN A 100 6.16 1.77 -16.63
C GLN A 100 7.02 2.82 -15.90
N ARG A 101 6.38 3.74 -15.16
CA ARG A 101 7.10 4.73 -14.35
C ARG A 101 7.99 4.08 -13.30
N LEU A 102 7.48 3.06 -12.61
CA LEU A 102 8.26 2.32 -11.63
C LEU A 102 9.46 1.64 -12.28
N ALA A 103 9.29 0.96 -13.43
CA ALA A 103 10.38 0.34 -14.16
C ALA A 103 11.49 1.37 -14.52
N ASN A 104 11.10 2.56 -14.98
CA ASN A 104 12.02 3.65 -15.25
C ASN A 104 12.78 4.08 -13.98
N HIS A 105 12.10 4.25 -12.85
CA HIS A 105 12.73 4.60 -11.57
C HIS A 105 13.72 3.53 -11.09
N LEU A 106 13.37 2.25 -11.18
CA LEU A 106 14.26 1.15 -10.80
C LEU A 106 15.49 1.08 -11.73
N SER A 107 15.31 1.34 -13.02
CA SER A 107 16.42 1.44 -13.98
C SER A 107 17.35 2.61 -13.66
N LEU A 108 16.78 3.77 -13.27
CA LEU A 108 17.55 4.95 -12.87
C LEU A 108 18.40 4.67 -11.65
N VAL A 109 17.85 4.00 -10.63
CA VAL A 109 18.63 3.61 -9.43
C VAL A 109 19.84 2.76 -9.81
N ARG A 110 19.64 1.73 -10.63
CA ARG A 110 20.73 0.85 -11.09
C ARG A 110 21.78 1.65 -11.86
N SER A 111 21.36 2.56 -12.75
CA SER A 111 22.28 3.41 -13.52
C SER A 111 23.13 4.34 -12.64
N LEU A 112 22.61 4.74 -11.48
CA LEU A 112 23.29 5.60 -10.51
C LEU A 112 24.13 4.81 -9.49
N GLY A 113 24.18 3.48 -9.62
CA GLY A 113 24.96 2.59 -8.75
C GLY A 113 24.28 2.26 -7.42
N GLY A 114 22.96 2.43 -7.31
CA GLY A 114 22.19 2.01 -6.13
C GLY A 114 21.72 0.57 -6.22
N GLU A 115 21.63 -0.11 -5.07
CA GLU A 115 21.01 -1.43 -4.97
C GLU A 115 19.48 -1.29 -5.03
N VAL A 116 18.79 -2.17 -5.76
CA VAL A 116 17.31 -2.18 -5.83
C VAL A 116 16.79 -3.37 -5.05
N VAL A 117 15.90 -3.12 -4.10
CA VAL A 117 15.23 -4.16 -3.32
C VAL A 117 13.71 -3.99 -3.42
N VAL A 118 13.04 -5.07 -3.80
CA VAL A 118 11.58 -5.16 -3.85
C VAL A 118 11.13 -6.07 -2.71
N ALA A 119 10.20 -5.60 -1.90
CA ALA A 119 9.64 -6.35 -0.79
C ALA A 119 8.10 -6.38 -0.90
N SER A 120 7.49 -7.51 -0.58
CA SER A 120 6.03 -7.59 -0.48
C SER A 120 5.58 -7.30 0.96
N GLY A 121 4.52 -6.51 1.13
CA GLY A 121 4.03 -6.14 2.45
C GLY A 121 2.56 -5.69 2.44
N ALA A 122 1.84 -5.97 3.53
CA ALA A 122 0.48 -5.49 3.70
C ALA A 122 0.43 -3.97 3.96
N ASP A 123 1.43 -3.44 4.69
CA ASP A 123 1.65 -2.01 4.92
C ASP A 123 3.05 -1.61 4.44
N ILE A 124 3.13 -0.46 3.75
CA ILE A 124 4.37 0.12 3.23
C ILE A 124 5.36 0.40 4.37
N ASN A 125 4.89 0.95 5.49
CA ASN A 125 5.75 1.36 6.60
C ASN A 125 6.39 0.15 7.28
N GLU A 126 5.59 -0.89 7.53
CA GLU A 126 6.11 -2.14 8.10
C GLU A 126 7.13 -2.79 7.15
N GLY A 127 6.82 -2.83 5.85
CA GLY A 127 7.75 -3.33 4.83
C GLY A 127 9.07 -2.56 4.78
N LEU A 128 9.00 -1.22 4.77
CA LEU A 128 10.18 -0.35 4.76
C LEU A 128 11.01 -0.50 6.03
N LEU A 129 10.40 -0.48 7.22
CA LEU A 129 11.13 -0.61 8.48
C LEU A 129 11.74 -1.99 8.66
N ARG A 130 11.04 -3.04 8.23
CA ARG A 130 11.58 -4.41 8.23
C ARG A 130 12.81 -4.49 7.33
N LEU A 131 12.74 -3.94 6.13
CA LEU A 131 13.87 -3.92 5.20
C LEU A 131 15.02 -3.07 5.73
N ALA A 132 14.71 -1.91 6.31
CA ALA A 132 15.69 -1.02 6.90
C ALA A 132 16.49 -1.73 8.00
N ARG A 133 15.81 -2.46 8.89
CA ARG A 133 16.46 -3.25 9.95
C ARG A 133 17.28 -4.41 9.41
N GLN A 134 16.76 -5.14 8.41
CA GLN A 134 17.48 -6.26 7.79
C GLN A 134 18.75 -5.83 7.06
N ARG A 135 18.76 -4.62 6.50
CA ARG A 135 19.90 -4.08 5.75
C ARG A 135 20.71 -3.07 6.54
N ASN A 136 20.50 -2.94 7.86
CA ASN A 136 21.17 -1.97 8.74
C ASN A 136 21.19 -0.54 8.17
N VAL A 137 20.04 -0.10 7.66
CA VAL A 137 19.86 1.26 7.16
C VAL A 137 19.83 2.22 8.34
N THR A 138 20.66 3.26 8.29
CA THR A 138 20.71 4.32 9.31
C THR A 138 19.79 5.48 8.96
N GLN A 139 19.55 5.72 7.66
CA GLN A 139 18.76 6.85 7.18
C GLN A 139 17.75 6.43 6.10
N ILE A 140 16.47 6.78 6.29
CA ILE A 140 15.39 6.55 5.31
C ILE A 140 14.98 7.87 4.69
N ILE A 141 15.03 7.95 3.37
CA ILE A 141 14.61 9.09 2.57
C ILE A 141 13.21 8.81 2.04
N VAL A 142 12.26 9.68 2.39
CA VAL A 142 10.87 9.62 1.94
C VAL A 142 10.41 10.95 1.34
N GLY A 143 9.50 10.87 0.38
CA GLY A 143 8.86 12.05 -0.19
C GLY A 143 7.79 12.63 0.73
N LYS A 144 7.64 13.96 0.73
CA LYS A 144 6.51 14.61 1.40
C LYS A 144 5.18 14.18 0.74
N PRO A 145 4.18 13.72 1.51
CA PRO A 145 2.89 13.33 0.96
C PRO A 145 2.15 14.55 0.39
N LEU A 146 1.47 14.39 -0.75
CA LEU A 146 0.68 15.44 -1.42
C LEU A 146 -0.75 15.59 -0.88
N SER A 147 -1.14 14.83 0.15
CA SER A 147 -2.51 14.85 0.66
C SER A 147 -2.83 16.15 1.42
N HIS A 148 -4.08 16.62 1.30
CA HIS A 148 -4.56 17.81 2.01
C HIS A 148 -4.49 17.58 3.54
N PRO A 149 -3.97 18.52 4.34
CA PRO A 149 -3.70 18.32 5.78
C PRO A 149 -4.92 17.87 6.59
N LEU A 150 -6.12 18.33 6.22
CA LEU A 150 -7.37 17.94 6.86
C LEU A 150 -7.76 16.47 6.59
N GLN A 151 -7.46 15.93 5.40
CA GLN A 151 -7.74 14.52 5.06
C GLN A 151 -6.77 13.55 5.75
N ALA A 152 -5.54 13.99 6.02
CA ALA A 152 -4.56 13.19 6.75
C ALA A 152 -4.96 12.99 8.22
N ILE A 153 -5.55 14.00 8.85
CA ILE A 153 -6.01 13.93 10.25
C ILE A 153 -7.20 12.96 10.38
N LEU A 154 -8.14 12.98 9.44
CA LEU A 154 -9.34 12.12 9.48
C LEU A 154 -9.04 10.62 9.25
N LYS A 155 -7.93 10.28 8.60
CA LYS A 155 -7.51 8.90 8.30
C LYS A 155 -6.45 8.34 9.27
N GLY A 156 -6.14 9.05 10.35
CA GLY A 156 -5.18 8.57 11.37
C GLY A 156 -3.72 8.93 11.11
N GLY A 157 -3.44 10.04 10.42
CA GLY A 157 -2.10 10.57 10.14
C GLY A 157 -1.62 10.31 8.72
N SER A 158 -0.54 10.99 8.30
CA SER A 158 0.11 10.70 7.01
C SER A 158 0.99 9.44 7.11
N LEU A 159 1.27 8.80 5.96
CA LEU A 159 2.15 7.63 5.89
C LEU A 159 3.53 7.92 6.50
N VAL A 160 4.03 9.14 6.30
CA VAL A 160 5.27 9.66 6.87
C VAL A 160 5.18 9.81 8.40
N ASP A 161 4.08 10.35 8.94
CA ASP A 161 3.93 10.49 10.40
C ASP A 161 3.99 9.15 11.13
N ARG A 162 3.37 8.11 10.52
CA ARG A 162 3.42 6.75 11.07
C ARG A 162 4.82 6.16 10.97
N LEU A 163 5.56 6.46 9.91
CA LEU A 163 6.95 6.03 9.76
C LEU A 163 7.86 6.70 10.80
N ILE A 164 7.72 8.02 11.02
CA ILE A 164 8.47 8.78 12.04
C ILE A 164 8.24 8.23 13.44
N ARG A 165 6.99 7.88 13.79
CA ARG A 165 6.70 7.32 15.11
C ARG A 165 7.27 5.92 15.31
N ALA A 166 7.42 5.15 14.23
CA ALA A 166 7.81 3.74 14.28
C ALA A 166 9.29 3.48 13.93
N SER A 167 10.04 4.50 13.50
CA SER A 167 11.43 4.33 13.04
C SER A 167 12.44 4.00 14.13
N GLY A 168 12.15 4.37 15.38
CA GLY A 168 13.08 4.15 16.48
C GLY A 168 14.39 4.89 16.23
N ASP A 169 15.49 4.15 16.17
CA ASP A 169 16.85 4.70 15.99
C ASP A 169 17.23 5.04 14.54
N ILE A 170 16.32 4.84 13.59
CA ILE A 170 16.53 5.11 12.17
C ILE A 170 16.08 6.55 11.86
N ASP A 171 16.99 7.35 11.30
CA ASP A 171 16.72 8.74 10.95
C ASP A 171 15.85 8.81 9.69
N ILE A 172 14.86 9.71 9.68
CA ILE A 172 13.99 9.92 8.52
C ILE A 172 14.23 11.30 7.91
N TYR A 173 14.58 11.33 6.63
CA TYR A 173 14.71 12.54 5.83
C TYR A 173 13.51 12.70 4.92
N VAL A 174 12.72 13.75 5.16
CA VAL A 174 11.56 14.07 4.33
C VAL A 174 11.96 15.12 3.30
N VAL A 175 11.99 14.74 2.03
CA VAL A 175 12.36 15.63 0.93
C VAL A 175 11.09 16.09 0.22
N THR A 176 10.97 17.40 0.01
CA THR A 176 9.87 17.97 -0.77
C THR A 176 10.22 17.85 -2.25
N GLY A 177 9.31 17.26 -3.02
CA GLY A 177 9.43 17.28 -4.47
C GLY A 177 9.08 18.67 -5.01
N ASP A 178 9.90 19.20 -5.92
CA ASP A 178 9.51 20.35 -6.72
C ASP A 178 8.34 19.91 -7.58
N LYS A 179 7.24 20.68 -7.54
CA LYS A 179 6.10 20.42 -8.41
C LYS A 179 6.59 20.46 -9.85
N PRO A 180 6.46 19.37 -10.64
CA PRO A 180 6.64 19.50 -12.07
C PRO A 180 5.62 20.53 -12.57
N GLU A 181 6.09 21.65 -13.12
CA GLU A 181 5.25 22.76 -13.58
C GLU A 181 4.31 22.39 -14.74
N GLY A 182 4.43 21.19 -15.31
CA GLY A 182 3.53 20.68 -16.33
C GLY A 182 2.84 19.42 -15.85
N ASN A 183 1.64 19.57 -15.27
CA ASN A 183 0.45 18.73 -15.47
C ASN A 183 -0.42 18.83 -14.21
N ARG A 184 -1.30 19.83 -14.20
CA ARG A 184 -2.47 19.85 -13.30
C ARG A 184 -3.47 18.79 -13.77
N SER A 185 -3.07 17.52 -13.80
CA SER A 185 -4.06 16.44 -13.82
C SER A 185 -4.58 16.30 -12.39
N THR A 186 -5.59 17.11 -12.08
CA THR A 186 -6.52 16.81 -11.00
C THR A 186 -7.28 15.54 -11.38
N HIS A 187 -6.61 14.39 -11.38
CA HIS A 187 -7.29 13.12 -11.26
C HIS A 187 -7.72 13.03 -9.81
N TRP A 188 -8.93 13.53 -9.57
CA TRP A 188 -9.71 13.10 -8.43
C TRP A 188 -9.65 11.56 -8.42
N PRO A 189 -9.33 10.91 -7.29
CA PRO A 189 -9.41 9.47 -7.22
C PRO A 189 -10.87 9.11 -7.53
N THR A 190 -11.13 8.66 -8.75
CA THR A 190 -12.45 8.15 -9.11
C THR A 190 -12.69 6.95 -8.22
N PRO A 191 -13.75 6.96 -7.39
CA PRO A 191 -14.05 5.83 -6.52
C PRO A 191 -14.27 4.59 -7.39
N THR A 192 -13.27 3.72 -7.47
CA THR A 192 -13.34 2.45 -8.19
C THR A 192 -14.22 1.49 -7.41
N SER A 193 -15.52 1.60 -7.66
CA SER A 193 -16.52 0.53 -7.65
C SER A 193 -17.88 1.24 -7.71
N HIS A 194 -18.25 1.75 -8.89
CA HIS A 194 -19.65 2.04 -9.13
C HIS A 194 -20.39 0.70 -9.05
N SER A 195 -21.04 0.44 -7.92
CA SER A 195 -22.21 -0.43 -7.90
C SER A 195 -23.05 -0.03 -9.10
N ALA A 196 -23.32 -0.97 -10.02
CA ALA A 196 -24.03 -0.67 -11.26
C ALA A 196 -25.27 0.17 -10.94
N TRP A 197 -25.57 1.19 -11.73
CA TRP A 197 -26.72 2.08 -11.51
C TRP A 197 -28.01 1.31 -11.19
N LEU A 198 -28.16 0.13 -11.80
CA LEU A 198 -29.24 -0.82 -11.54
C LEU A 198 -29.38 -1.23 -10.06
N GLN A 199 -28.28 -1.38 -9.33
CA GLN A 199 -28.27 -1.72 -7.90
C GLN A 199 -28.85 -0.59 -7.03
N TYR A 200 -28.66 0.68 -7.43
CA TYR A 200 -29.30 1.81 -6.77
C TYR A 200 -30.80 1.83 -7.05
N LEU A 201 -31.21 1.56 -8.30
CA LEU A 201 -32.63 1.41 -8.65
C LEU A 201 -33.30 0.30 -7.85
N ILE A 202 -32.66 -0.87 -7.74
CA ILE A 202 -33.16 -1.99 -6.93
C ILE A 202 -33.32 -1.57 -5.46
N ALA A 203 -32.33 -0.88 -4.89
CA ALA A 203 -32.41 -0.40 -3.51
C ALA A 203 -33.58 0.57 -3.29
N VAL A 204 -33.79 1.53 -4.21
CA VAL A 204 -34.91 2.47 -4.14
C VAL A 204 -36.26 1.75 -4.26
N VAL A 205 -36.38 0.80 -5.19
CA VAL A 205 -37.62 0.03 -5.40
C VAL A 205 -37.95 -0.80 -4.16
N ILE A 206 -36.96 -1.49 -3.58
CA ILE A 206 -37.15 -2.29 -2.37
C ILE A 206 -37.60 -1.40 -1.21
N VAL A 207 -36.86 -0.32 -0.92
CA VAL A 207 -37.23 0.61 0.17
C VAL A 207 -38.64 1.14 -0.04
N SER A 208 -38.95 1.64 -1.23
CA SER A 208 -40.29 2.17 -1.53
C SER A 208 -41.40 1.14 -1.34
N ALA A 209 -41.17 -0.12 -1.76
CA ALA A 209 -42.14 -1.19 -1.60
C ALA A 209 -42.37 -1.55 -0.13
N ILE A 210 -41.31 -1.61 0.68
CA ILE A 210 -41.43 -1.84 2.13
C ILE A 210 -42.15 -0.67 2.80
N THR A 211 -41.76 0.58 2.51
CA THR A 211 -42.41 1.77 3.09
C THR A 211 -43.91 1.80 2.78
N ILE A 212 -44.34 1.40 1.58
CA ILE A 212 -45.77 1.31 1.22
C ILE A 212 -46.48 0.22 2.04
N LEU A 213 -45.84 -0.94 2.22
CA LEU A 213 -46.38 -2.02 3.05
C LEU A 213 -46.54 -1.57 4.51
N ASP A 214 -45.55 -0.83 5.03
CA ASP A 214 -45.55 -0.32 6.39
C ASP A 214 -46.65 0.72 6.64
N LEU A 215 -47.03 1.52 5.63
CA LEU A 215 -48.18 2.43 5.73
C LEU A 215 -49.49 1.66 5.98
N VAL A 216 -49.65 0.47 5.40
CA VAL A 216 -50.82 -0.39 5.62
C VAL A 216 -50.73 -1.11 6.98
N ALA A 217 -49.52 -1.45 7.43
CA ALA A 217 -49.27 -2.11 8.71
C ALA A 217 -49.34 -1.16 9.93
N LEU A 218 -49.15 0.14 9.71
CA LEU A 218 -49.12 1.18 10.75
C LEU A 218 -50.23 1.11 11.82
N PRO A 219 -51.52 0.94 11.48
CA PRO A 219 -52.58 0.87 12.49
C PRO A 219 -52.53 -0.41 13.35
N TYR A 220 -51.82 -1.45 12.91
CA TYR A 220 -51.77 -2.74 13.62
C TYR A 220 -50.56 -2.88 14.55
N ILE A 221 -49.39 -2.38 14.14
CA ILE A 221 -48.11 -2.68 14.81
C ILE A 221 -47.45 -1.43 15.45
N GLY A 222 -47.91 -0.23 15.08
CA GLY A 222 -47.35 1.04 15.57
C GLY A 222 -46.02 1.43 14.91
N TYR A 223 -45.62 2.69 15.08
CA TYR A 223 -44.50 3.29 14.34
C TYR A 223 -43.11 2.80 14.79
N GLN A 224 -42.97 2.35 16.05
CA GLN A 224 -41.72 1.81 16.59
C GLN A 224 -41.36 0.47 15.91
N ALA A 225 -42.35 -0.41 15.71
CA ALA A 225 -42.14 -1.69 15.05
C ALA A 225 -41.79 -1.52 13.56
N ILE A 226 -42.40 -0.55 12.88
CA ILE A 226 -42.05 -0.17 11.50
C ILE A 226 -40.58 0.26 11.41
N GLY A 227 -40.11 1.05 12.39
CA GLY A 227 -38.71 1.44 12.47
C GLY A 227 -37.76 0.25 12.51
N LEU A 228 -38.15 -0.87 13.14
CA LEU A 228 -37.35 -2.09 13.15
C LEU A 228 -37.41 -2.85 11.81
N LEU A 229 -38.56 -2.85 11.13
CA LEU A 229 -38.73 -3.50 9.83
C LEU A 229 -37.95 -2.79 8.71
N GLU A 230 -38.00 -1.47 8.68
CA GLU A 230 -37.19 -0.64 7.78
C GLU A 230 -35.69 -0.90 8.03
N LEU A 231 -35.28 -1.10 9.29
CA LEU A 231 -33.88 -1.31 9.64
C LEU A 231 -33.40 -2.68 9.18
N LEU A 232 -34.24 -3.70 9.38
CA LEU A 232 -34.00 -5.05 8.85
C LEU A 232 -33.89 -5.04 7.32
N THR A 233 -34.73 -4.25 6.65
CA THR A 233 -34.72 -4.12 5.19
C THR A 233 -33.40 -3.51 4.70
N VAL A 234 -32.96 -2.42 5.31
CA VAL A 234 -31.66 -1.78 5.00
C VAL A 234 -30.51 -2.75 5.25
N LEU A 235 -30.57 -3.54 6.33
CA LEU A 235 -29.56 -4.56 6.64
C LEU A 235 -29.46 -5.62 5.52
N LEU A 236 -30.59 -6.12 5.03
CA LEU A 236 -30.61 -7.07 3.92
C LEU A 236 -30.03 -6.45 2.63
N ILE A 237 -30.41 -5.22 2.28
CA ILE A 237 -29.85 -4.51 1.12
C ILE A 237 -28.32 -4.35 1.28
N ALA A 238 -27.84 -4.06 2.48
CA ALA A 238 -26.41 -3.93 2.78
C ALA A 238 -25.62 -5.23 2.59
N ILE A 239 -26.25 -6.39 2.80
CA ILE A 239 -25.62 -7.69 2.59
C ILE A 239 -25.57 -8.03 1.09
N TYR A 240 -26.69 -7.87 0.38
CA TYR A 240 -26.82 -8.38 -1.00
C TYR A 240 -26.39 -7.39 -2.08
N VAL A 241 -26.70 -6.09 -1.92
CA VAL A 241 -26.61 -5.11 -3.01
C VAL A 241 -25.27 -4.35 -2.96
N GLY A 242 -24.78 -4.01 -1.77
CA GLY A 242 -23.45 -3.41 -1.55
C GLY A 242 -23.47 -2.04 -0.90
N ARG A 243 -22.28 -1.50 -0.59
CA ARG A 243 -22.11 -0.32 0.28
C ARG A 243 -22.84 0.93 -0.21
N GLY A 244 -22.70 1.28 -1.50
CA GLY A 244 -23.28 2.50 -2.07
C GLY A 244 -24.82 2.49 -2.03
N PRO A 245 -25.47 1.49 -2.67
CA PRO A 245 -26.92 1.34 -2.63
C PRO A 245 -27.49 1.19 -1.22
N ALA A 246 -26.77 0.54 -0.31
CA ALA A 246 -27.19 0.40 1.09
C ALA A 246 -27.16 1.70 1.87
N LEU A 247 -26.16 2.57 1.62
CA LEU A 247 -26.15 3.92 2.21
C LEU A 247 -27.32 4.76 1.69
N LEU A 248 -27.60 4.68 0.39
CA LEU A 248 -28.75 5.36 -0.20
C LEU A 248 -30.06 4.83 0.40
N ALA A 249 -30.21 3.51 0.51
CA ALA A 249 -31.36 2.87 1.15
C ALA A 249 -31.52 3.31 2.60
N ALA A 250 -30.45 3.35 3.39
CA ALA A 250 -30.48 3.79 4.78
C ALA A 250 -30.95 5.24 4.93
N VAL A 251 -30.46 6.14 4.05
CA VAL A 251 -30.87 7.54 4.07
C VAL A 251 -32.34 7.71 3.68
N LEU A 252 -32.77 7.04 2.60
CA LEU A 252 -34.17 7.08 2.17
C LEU A 252 -35.10 6.50 3.24
N SER A 253 -34.75 5.34 3.77
CA SER A 253 -35.46 4.66 4.85
C SER A 253 -35.59 5.54 6.09
N ALA A 254 -34.49 6.13 6.57
CA ALA A 254 -34.50 7.00 7.74
C ALA A 254 -35.35 8.27 7.52
N LEU A 255 -35.28 8.86 6.32
CA LEU A 255 -36.10 10.02 5.96
C LEU A 255 -37.58 9.67 5.87
N SER A 256 -37.91 8.55 5.20
CA SER A 256 -39.29 8.04 5.12
C SER A 256 -39.84 7.72 6.51
N TRP A 257 -39.05 7.06 7.35
CA TRP A 257 -39.46 6.69 8.71
C TRP A 257 -39.77 7.94 9.55
N ASN A 258 -38.86 8.91 9.56
CA ASN A 258 -39.04 10.16 10.30
C ASN A 258 -40.25 10.97 9.79
N TYR A 259 -40.38 11.12 8.46
CA TYR A 259 -41.39 11.98 7.88
C TYR A 259 -42.81 11.37 7.91
N LEU A 260 -42.95 10.06 7.67
CA LEU A 260 -44.27 9.43 7.50
C LEU A 260 -44.83 8.82 8.79
N PHE A 261 -43.98 8.33 9.70
CA PHE A 261 -44.42 7.45 10.77
C PHE A 261 -44.26 8.03 12.18
N ILE A 262 -43.26 8.88 12.42
CA ILE A 262 -43.08 9.55 13.72
C ILE A 262 -44.12 10.65 13.89
N SER A 263 -44.74 10.74 15.07
CA SER A 263 -45.65 11.84 15.41
C SER A 263 -44.88 13.05 15.95
N PRO A 264 -45.10 14.29 15.46
CA PRO A 264 -46.09 14.71 14.46
C PRO A 264 -45.69 14.37 13.02
N ARG A 265 -46.60 13.67 12.30
CA ARG A 265 -46.37 13.21 10.92
C ARG A 265 -46.22 14.40 9.96
N LEU A 266 -45.51 14.17 8.85
CA LEU A 266 -45.23 15.14 7.79
C LEU A 266 -44.34 16.32 8.24
N THR A 267 -43.64 16.17 9.37
CA THR A 267 -42.70 17.16 9.90
C THR A 267 -41.39 16.48 10.30
N PHE A 268 -40.24 17.13 10.13
CA PHE A 268 -38.93 16.63 10.57
C PHE A 268 -38.62 16.92 12.06
N GLU A 269 -39.64 17.21 12.87
CA GLU A 269 -39.46 17.56 14.27
C GLU A 269 -39.33 16.31 15.12
N ILE A 270 -38.17 16.15 15.77
CA ILE A 270 -37.92 15.04 16.70
C ILE A 270 -38.20 15.54 18.11
N SER A 271 -39.45 15.43 18.55
CA SER A 271 -39.88 15.96 19.85
C SER A 271 -39.50 15.05 21.03
N LYS A 272 -39.34 13.73 20.78
CA LYS A 272 -39.05 12.74 21.82
C LYS A 272 -37.58 12.30 21.76
N VAL A 273 -36.97 12.16 22.94
CA VAL A 273 -35.59 11.68 23.08
C VAL A 273 -35.43 10.24 22.54
N GLU A 274 -36.43 9.37 22.75
CA GLU A 274 -36.43 8.00 22.25
C GLU A 274 -36.30 7.93 20.71
N ASP A 275 -37.02 8.80 20.00
CA ASP A 275 -37.00 8.87 18.54
C ASP A 275 -35.63 9.37 18.01
N SER A 276 -34.97 10.28 18.75
CA SER A 276 -33.62 10.73 18.43
C SER A 276 -32.57 9.61 18.58
N ILE A 277 -32.71 8.76 19.60
CA ILE A 277 -31.83 7.60 19.82
C ILE A 277 -31.99 6.59 18.69
N LEU A 278 -33.24 6.28 18.30
CA LEU A 278 -33.53 5.37 17.19
C LEU A 278 -32.96 5.90 15.86
N PHE A 279 -33.05 7.21 15.60
CA PHE A 279 -32.48 7.83 14.41
C PHE A 279 -30.94 7.72 14.35
N VAL A 280 -30.25 7.98 15.48
CA VAL A 280 -28.79 7.82 15.57
C VAL A 280 -28.38 6.36 15.42
N LEU A 281 -29.12 5.44 16.03
CA LEU A 281 -28.87 4.00 15.96
C LEU A 281 -28.99 3.48 14.51
N TYR A 282 -29.94 4.02 13.74
CA TYR A 282 -30.09 3.74 12.31
C TYR A 282 -28.82 4.06 11.52
N PHE A 283 -28.28 5.27 11.70
CA PHE A 283 -27.04 5.69 11.05
C PHE A 283 -25.85 4.84 11.50
N ALA A 284 -25.76 4.52 12.79
CA ALA A 284 -24.70 3.68 13.33
C ALA A 284 -24.70 2.28 12.70
N ILE A 285 -25.88 1.65 12.58
CA ILE A 285 -26.02 0.32 11.98
C ILE A 285 -25.73 0.35 10.47
N ALA A 286 -26.19 1.38 9.75
CA ALA A 286 -25.87 1.54 8.34
C ALA A 286 -24.35 1.67 8.08
N ILE A 287 -23.64 2.44 8.91
CA ILE A 287 -22.19 2.60 8.82
C ILE A 287 -21.47 1.29 9.20
N PHE A 288 -21.91 0.63 10.28
CA PHE A 288 -21.31 -0.61 10.77
C PHE A 288 -21.43 -1.73 9.72
N THR A 289 -22.64 -1.97 9.22
CA THR A 289 -22.89 -2.98 8.19
C THR A 289 -22.20 -2.61 6.88
N GLY A 290 -22.22 -1.34 6.47
CA GLY A 290 -21.51 -0.87 5.27
C GLY A 290 -20.00 -1.11 5.33
N ASN A 291 -19.38 -0.95 6.49
CA ASN A 291 -17.96 -1.26 6.70
C ASN A 291 -17.68 -2.76 6.76
N LEU A 292 -18.54 -3.55 7.41
CA LEU A 292 -18.41 -5.00 7.50
C LEU A 292 -18.54 -5.65 6.11
N THR A 293 -19.55 -5.27 5.32
CA THR A 293 -19.72 -5.75 3.94
C THR A 293 -18.55 -5.34 3.06
N ALA A 294 -18.04 -4.11 3.19
CA ALA A 294 -16.85 -3.68 2.46
C ALA A 294 -15.64 -4.56 2.79
N ARG A 295 -15.45 -4.90 4.08
CA ARG A 295 -14.37 -5.79 4.53
C ARG A 295 -14.53 -7.21 3.98
N LEU A 296 -15.73 -7.78 4.04
CA LEU A 296 -16.04 -9.11 3.51
C LEU A 296 -15.81 -9.22 1.99
N ARG A 297 -16.29 -8.25 1.21
CA ARG A 297 -16.07 -8.23 -0.25
C ARG A 297 -14.59 -8.07 -0.62
N THR A 298 -13.84 -7.30 0.17
CA THR A 298 -12.39 -7.16 -0.02
C THR A 298 -11.70 -8.50 0.23
N GLN A 299 -12.14 -9.25 1.25
CA GLN A 299 -11.62 -10.57 1.58
C GLN A 299 -11.95 -11.62 0.51
N GLU A 300 -13.17 -11.60 -0.05
CA GLU A 300 -13.56 -12.48 -1.15
C GLU A 300 -12.69 -12.23 -2.40
N ARG A 301 -12.47 -10.97 -2.78
CA ARG A 301 -11.58 -10.61 -3.90
C ARG A 301 -10.14 -11.08 -3.67
N GLN A 302 -9.65 -10.98 -2.45
CA GLN A 302 -8.32 -11.49 -2.09
C GLN A 302 -8.22 -13.01 -2.19
N ALA A 303 -9.22 -13.73 -1.69
CA ALA A 303 -9.28 -15.18 -1.78
C ALA A 303 -9.32 -15.65 -3.25
N ARG A 304 -10.06 -14.93 -4.10
CA ARG A 304 -10.18 -15.24 -5.52
C ARG A 304 -8.89 -15.00 -6.30
N ASN A 305 -8.24 -13.85 -6.10
CA ASN A 305 -6.94 -13.58 -6.72
C ASN A 305 -5.86 -14.59 -6.28
N ASN A 306 -5.87 -15.02 -5.01
CA ASN A 306 -4.95 -16.04 -4.54
C ASN A 306 -5.26 -17.42 -5.14
N ALA A 307 -6.54 -17.76 -5.31
CA ALA A 307 -6.94 -18.99 -5.98
C ALA A 307 -6.48 -18.99 -7.44
N ASP A 308 -6.70 -17.89 -8.18
CA ASP A 308 -6.30 -17.77 -9.59
C ASP A 308 -4.77 -17.88 -9.76
N ARG A 309 -4.00 -17.26 -8.87
CA ARG A 309 -2.53 -17.40 -8.84
C ARG A 309 -2.08 -18.82 -8.55
N THR A 310 -2.74 -19.49 -7.60
CA THR A 310 -2.44 -20.88 -7.24
C THR A 310 -2.72 -21.81 -8.42
N VAL A 311 -3.83 -21.59 -9.13
CA VAL A 311 -4.18 -22.33 -10.36
C VAL A 311 -3.13 -22.09 -11.45
N ALA A 312 -2.71 -20.85 -11.67
CA ALA A 312 -1.67 -20.52 -12.65
C ALA A 312 -0.32 -21.18 -12.30
N LEU A 313 0.06 -21.19 -11.02
CA LEU A 313 1.29 -21.86 -10.55
C LEU A 313 1.21 -23.38 -10.70
N TYR A 314 0.06 -24.00 -10.41
CA TYR A 314 -0.14 -25.43 -10.62
C TYR A 314 -0.13 -25.80 -12.11
N ALA A 315 -0.70 -24.96 -12.97
CA ALA A 315 -0.63 -25.14 -14.42
C ALA A 315 0.83 -25.10 -14.90
N LEU A 316 1.60 -24.08 -14.49
CA LEU A 316 3.03 -23.98 -14.80
C LEU A 316 3.83 -25.19 -14.29
N ALA A 317 3.62 -25.60 -13.04
CA ALA A 317 4.31 -26.76 -12.47
C ALA A 317 3.97 -28.07 -13.21
N ARG A 318 2.71 -28.22 -13.65
CA ARG A 318 2.26 -29.37 -14.43
C ARG A 318 2.88 -29.40 -15.83
N ASP A 319 2.94 -28.24 -16.50
CA ASP A 319 3.48 -28.14 -17.86
C ASP A 319 5.00 -28.32 -17.88
N ILE A 320 5.70 -27.83 -16.84
CA ILE A 320 7.14 -28.09 -16.66
C ILE A 320 7.41 -29.57 -16.34
N SER A 321 6.56 -30.22 -15.53
CA SER A 321 6.68 -31.65 -15.19
C SER A 321 6.38 -32.58 -16.37
N GLY A 322 5.58 -32.12 -17.33
CA GLY A 322 5.28 -32.84 -18.58
C GLY A 322 6.32 -32.68 -19.69
N ALA A 323 7.25 -31.72 -19.56
CA ALA A 323 8.24 -31.43 -20.58
C ALA A 323 9.47 -32.33 -20.42
N ILE A 324 9.68 -33.24 -21.38
CA ILE A 324 10.72 -34.27 -21.33
C ILE A 324 12.08 -33.72 -21.83
N ASN A 325 12.10 -32.56 -22.52
CA ASN A 325 13.31 -31.95 -23.10
C ASN A 325 13.49 -30.47 -22.69
N MET A 326 14.74 -30.07 -22.43
CA MET A 326 15.12 -28.70 -22.03
C MET A 326 14.71 -27.62 -23.06
N GLN A 327 14.65 -27.97 -24.34
CA GLN A 327 14.20 -27.06 -25.41
C GLN A 327 12.70 -26.77 -25.35
N ASP A 328 11.87 -27.76 -25.00
CA ASP A 328 10.42 -27.59 -24.89
C ASP A 328 10.03 -26.76 -23.65
N VAL A 329 10.79 -26.91 -22.55
CA VAL A 329 10.64 -26.09 -21.34
C VAL A 329 10.91 -24.61 -21.63
N LEU A 330 12.00 -24.31 -22.34
CA LEU A 330 12.39 -22.93 -22.68
C LEU A 330 11.37 -22.25 -23.59
N GLN A 331 10.85 -22.96 -24.60
CA GLN A 331 9.87 -22.40 -25.53
C GLN A 331 8.49 -22.18 -24.87
N THR A 332 8.08 -23.09 -23.99
CA THR A 332 6.83 -22.97 -23.21
C THR A 332 6.93 -21.84 -22.19
N ALA A 333 8.08 -21.72 -21.51
CA ALA A 333 8.34 -20.64 -20.57
C ALA A 333 8.32 -19.26 -21.24
N VAL A 334 8.93 -19.10 -22.41
CA VAL A 334 8.92 -17.83 -23.16
C VAL A 334 7.51 -17.46 -23.62
N THR A 335 6.73 -18.43 -24.10
CA THR A 335 5.36 -18.20 -24.58
C THR A 335 4.42 -17.79 -23.44
N HIS A 336 4.50 -18.46 -22.29
CA HIS A 336 3.66 -18.11 -21.13
C HIS A 336 4.13 -16.84 -20.41
N LEU A 337 5.44 -16.57 -20.34
CA LEU A 337 5.95 -15.29 -19.83
C LEU A 337 5.49 -14.13 -20.72
N GLY A 338 5.48 -14.29 -22.04
CA GLY A 338 4.95 -13.29 -22.96
C GLY A 338 3.46 -13.00 -22.75
N GLN A 339 2.64 -14.03 -22.47
CA GLN A 339 1.20 -13.87 -22.22
C GLN A 339 0.88 -13.31 -20.82
N VAL A 340 1.63 -13.66 -19.79
CA VAL A 340 1.39 -13.20 -18.41
C VAL A 340 1.92 -11.78 -18.18
N PHE A 341 3.02 -11.42 -18.85
CA PHE A 341 3.66 -10.12 -18.70
C PHE A 341 3.41 -9.15 -19.86
N ASP A 342 2.58 -9.54 -20.84
CA ASP A 342 2.22 -8.75 -22.03
C ASP A 342 3.45 -8.13 -22.72
N ALA A 343 4.54 -8.92 -22.75
CA ALA A 343 5.84 -8.52 -23.26
C ALA A 343 6.14 -9.29 -24.53
N GLN A 344 6.36 -8.58 -25.63
CA GLN A 344 6.90 -9.18 -26.85
C GLN A 344 8.35 -9.58 -26.58
N VAL A 345 8.62 -10.89 -26.58
CA VAL A 345 9.96 -11.48 -26.54
C VAL A 345 10.34 -11.96 -27.94
#